data_AF-A0AAE1ME70-F1
#
_entry.id   AF-A0AAE1ME70-F1
#
_cell.length_a   1.000
_cell.length_b   1.000
_cell.length_c   1.000
_cell.angle_alpha   90.00
_cell.angle_beta   90.00
_cell.angle_gamma   90.00
#
_symmetry.space_group_name_H-M   'P 1'
#
loop_
_entity.id
_entity.type
_entity.pdbx_description
1 polymer ?
#
loop_
_entity_poly.entity_id
_entity_poly.type
_entity_poly.pdbx_seq_one_letter_code
_entity_poly.pdbx_strand_id
1 'polypeptide(L)'
;MVIGKPTFVPVQDFEMGFEKIVKIAHSLGVCKQQKIREKLKAERRQLVQGMDQYLKVITSLPGIDNHDANALCQAIGSVQAIAKTSKEQILESTDLSTDKAEIISRFFRDPSFYSSPKVN
;
A
#
# COMPACT_ATOMS: atom_id res chain seq x y z
N MET A 1 -9.19 11.81 28.11
CA MET A 1 -10.57 12.03 28.57
C MET A 1 -10.95 10.88 29.49
N VAL A 2 -11.46 11.17 30.69
CA VAL A 2 -12.05 10.16 31.56
C VAL A 2 -13.50 9.99 31.13
N ILE A 3 -13.88 8.80 30.68
CA ILE A 3 -15.27 8.50 30.32
C ILE A 3 -16.12 8.65 31.58
N GLY A 4 -17.20 9.45 31.50
CA GLY A 4 -18.14 9.66 32.62
C GLY A 4 -17.91 10.92 33.47
N LYS A 5 -16.88 11.73 33.21
CA LYS A 5 -16.74 13.07 33.83
C LYS A 5 -16.75 14.16 32.75
N PRO A 6 -17.78 15.03 32.69
CA PRO A 6 -17.78 16.16 31.77
C PRO A 6 -16.60 17.08 32.08
N THR A 7 -15.91 17.55 31.04
CA THR A 7 -14.81 18.51 31.18
C THR A 7 -15.41 19.91 31.25
N PHE A 8 -15.30 20.56 32.40
CA PHE A 8 -15.70 21.96 32.56
C PHE A 8 -14.57 22.89 32.11
N VAL A 9 -14.96 23.94 31.39
CA VAL A 9 -14.03 24.97 30.90
C VAL A 9 -14.38 26.27 31.61
N PRO A 10 -13.55 26.77 32.55
CA PRO A 10 -13.83 28.02 33.24
C PRO A 10 -13.73 29.21 32.28
N VAL A 11 -14.62 30.19 32.46
CA VAL A 11 -14.71 31.43 31.68
C VAL A 11 -14.90 32.61 32.64
N GLN A 12 -14.29 33.75 32.33
CA GLN A 12 -14.37 34.95 33.17
C GLN A 12 -15.55 35.86 32.77
N ASP A 13 -15.88 35.87 31.48
CA ASP A 13 -16.93 36.67 30.88
C ASP A 13 -17.49 35.97 29.62
N PHE A 14 -18.51 36.57 29.02
CA PHE A 14 -19.18 36.01 27.86
C PHE A 14 -18.32 36.01 26.59
N GLU A 15 -17.43 36.98 26.42
CA GLU A 15 -16.55 37.08 25.25
C GLU A 15 -15.53 35.94 25.24
N MET A 16 -14.88 35.71 26.39
CA MET A 16 -14.02 34.55 26.61
C MET A 16 -14.80 33.24 26.41
N GLY A 17 -16.04 33.18 26.88
CA GLY A 17 -16.90 32.02 26.69
C GLY A 17 -17.14 31.70 25.22
N PHE A 18 -17.52 32.70 24.43
CA PHE A 18 -17.73 32.55 22.99
C PHE A 18 -16.44 32.14 22.26
N GLU A 19 -15.32 32.81 22.57
CA GLU A 19 -14.03 32.49 21.95
C GLU A 19 -13.62 31.03 22.20
N LYS A 20 -13.79 30.53 23.43
CA LYS A 20 -13.47 29.14 23.78
C LYS A 20 -14.38 28.15 23.04
N ILE A 21 -15.67 28.45 22.91
CA ILE A 21 -16.61 27.61 22.14
C ILE A 21 -16.14 27.49 20.69
N VAL A 22 -15.81 28.61 20.03
CA VAL A 22 -15.35 28.63 18.64
C VAL A 22 -14.04 27.86 18.49
N LYS A 23 -13.06 28.07 19.38
CA LYS A 23 -11.78 27.35 19.36
C LYS A 23 -11.95 25.85 19.54
N ILE A 24 -12.82 25.41 20.44
CA ILE A 24 -13.12 23.99 20.65
C ILE A 24 -13.77 23.40 19.40
N ALA A 25 -14.80 24.06 18.86
CA ALA A 25 -15.50 23.60 17.65
C ALA A 25 -14.55 23.48 16.45
N HIS A 26 -13.70 24.48 16.23
CA HIS A 26 -12.69 24.47 15.17
C HIS A 26 -11.69 23.33 15.36
N SER A 27 -11.12 23.19 16.57
CA SER A 27 -10.14 22.14 16.88
C SER A 27 -10.71 20.74 16.69
N LEU A 28 -11.95 20.50 17.13
CA LEU A 28 -12.65 19.24 16.90
C LEU A 28 -12.90 18.96 15.42
N GLY A 29 -13.26 20.00 14.65
CA GLY A 29 -13.41 19.92 13.20
C GLY A 29 -12.12 19.49 12.50
N VAL A 30 -11.00 20.15 12.83
CA VAL A 30 -9.68 19.81 12.28
C VAL A 30 -9.26 18.39 12.66
N CYS A 31 -9.39 18.01 13.94
CA CYS A 31 -9.08 16.67 14.41
C CYS A 31 -9.91 15.59 13.69
N LYS A 32 -11.21 15.84 13.48
CA LYS A 32 -12.09 14.91 12.75
C LYS A 32 -11.65 14.76 11.30
N GLN A 33 -11.33 15.85 10.61
CA GLN A 33 -10.83 15.82 9.23
C GLN A 33 -9.52 15.04 9.13
N GLN A 34 -8.57 15.30 10.04
CA GLN A 34 -7.30 14.59 10.06
C GLN A 34 -7.50 13.09 10.29
N LYS A 35 -8.33 12.71 11.26
CA LYS A 35 -8.64 11.30 11.55
C LYS A 35 -9.25 10.59 10.34
N ILE A 36 -10.15 11.24 9.59
CA ILE A 36 -10.71 10.68 8.35
C ILE A 36 -9.61 10.49 7.30
N ARG A 37 -8.74 11.49 7.09
CA ARG A 37 -7.63 11.39 6.13
C ARG A 37 -6.66 10.27 6.49
N GLU A 38 -6.33 10.12 7.77
CA GLU A 38 -5.47 9.04 8.27
C GLU A 38 -6.12 7.67 8.08
N LYS A 39 -7.41 7.54 8.40
CA LYS A 39 -8.17 6.31 8.15
C LYS A 39 -8.17 5.93 6.66
N LEU A 40 -8.48 6.87 5.78
CA LEU A 40 -8.46 6.65 4.33
C LEU A 40 -7.07 6.24 3.83
N LYS A 41 -6.00 6.86 4.34
CA LYS A 41 -4.62 6.47 4.00
C LYS A 41 -4.32 5.04 4.47
N ALA A 42 -4.77 4.65 5.66
CA ALA A 42 -4.58 3.30 6.19
C ALA A 42 -5.35 2.26 5.38
N GLU A 43 -6.64 2.50 5.09
CA GLU A 43 -7.47 1.64 4.26
C GLU A 43 -6.87 1.48 2.85
N ARG A 44 -6.43 2.58 2.22
CA ARG A 44 -5.75 2.52 0.92
C ARG A 44 -4.49 1.67 0.97
N ARG A 45 -3.67 1.79 2.02
CA ARG A 45 -2.46 0.96 2.21
C ARG A 45 -2.83 -0.51 2.35
N GLN A 46 -3.82 -0.84 3.17
CA GLN A 46 -4.30 -2.22 3.31
C GLN A 46 -4.79 -2.81 1.99
N LEU A 47 -5.55 -2.03 1.19
CA LEU A 47 -6.05 -2.49 -0.12
C LEU A 47 -4.93 -2.81 -1.12
N VAL A 48 -3.82 -2.05 -1.11
CA VAL A 48 -2.72 -2.25 -2.06
C VAL A 48 -1.62 -3.19 -1.54
N GLN A 49 -1.53 -3.38 -0.22
CA GLN A 49 -0.56 -4.27 0.42
C GLN A 49 -1.12 -5.67 0.67
N GLY A 50 -2.40 -5.92 0.39
CA GLY A 50 -2.99 -7.25 0.49
C GLY A 50 -2.26 -8.25 -0.41
N MET A 51 -2.02 -9.46 0.12
CA MET A 51 -1.38 -10.54 -0.62
C MET A 51 -2.15 -10.87 -1.91
N ASP A 52 -3.47 -10.76 -1.89
CA ASP A 52 -4.32 -10.96 -3.07
C ASP A 52 -3.97 -9.99 -4.21
N GLN A 53 -3.68 -8.74 -3.88
CA GLN A 53 -3.32 -7.72 -4.86
C GLN A 53 -1.91 -7.97 -5.40
N TYR A 54 -0.99 -8.40 -4.54
CA TYR A 54 0.34 -8.83 -4.95
C TYR A 54 0.25 -10.02 -5.94
N LEU A 55 -0.49 -11.08 -5.59
CA LEU A 55 -0.67 -12.25 -6.44
C LEU A 55 -1.29 -11.86 -7.79
N LYS A 56 -2.33 -11.02 -7.78
CA LYS A 56 -2.99 -10.54 -8.99
C LYS A 56 -2.05 -9.75 -9.91
N VAL A 57 -1.12 -8.98 -9.35
CA VAL A 57 -0.13 -8.24 -10.14
C VAL A 57 0.91 -9.20 -10.73
N ILE A 58 1.47 -10.09 -9.93
CA ILE A 58 2.55 -10.98 -10.39
C ILE A 58 2.04 -12.04 -11.37
N THR A 59 0.87 -12.63 -11.13
CA THR A 59 0.25 -13.58 -12.08
C THR A 59 -0.25 -12.93 -13.38
N SER A 60 -0.28 -11.61 -13.46
CA SER A 60 -0.56 -10.92 -14.73
C SER A 60 0.64 -10.91 -15.67
N LEU A 61 1.83 -11.31 -15.18
CA LEU A 61 3.00 -11.50 -16.01
C LEU A 61 2.81 -12.75 -16.90
N PRO A 62 3.23 -12.71 -18.16
CA PRO A 62 3.10 -13.87 -19.06
C PRO A 62 3.78 -15.11 -18.48
N GLY A 63 3.08 -16.25 -18.46
CA GLY A 63 3.65 -17.54 -18.04
C GLY A 63 3.94 -17.69 -16.54
N ILE A 64 3.47 -16.77 -15.70
CA ILE A 64 3.63 -16.80 -14.24
C ILE A 64 2.31 -17.22 -13.57
N ASP A 65 2.35 -18.31 -12.81
CA ASP A 65 1.20 -18.83 -12.07
C ASP A 65 1.24 -18.45 -10.58
N ASN A 66 0.23 -18.89 -9.82
CA ASN A 66 0.13 -18.60 -8.39
C ASN A 66 1.28 -19.21 -7.57
N HIS A 67 1.81 -20.37 -7.98
CA HIS A 67 2.92 -21.00 -7.28
C HIS A 67 4.17 -20.14 -7.45
N ASP A 68 4.50 -19.77 -8.69
CA ASP A 68 5.63 -18.88 -8.98
C ASP A 68 5.50 -17.53 -8.24
N ALA A 69 4.31 -16.95 -8.24
CA ALA A 69 4.05 -15.68 -7.58
C ALA A 69 4.32 -15.75 -6.07
N ASN A 70 3.93 -16.85 -5.42
CA ASN A 70 4.21 -17.09 -4.00
C ASN A 70 5.71 -17.32 -3.75
N ALA A 71 6.40 -18.07 -4.61
CA ALA A 71 7.84 -18.29 -4.52
C ALA A 71 8.60 -16.95 -4.59
N LEU A 72 8.26 -16.10 -5.57
CA LEU A 72 8.81 -14.75 -5.69
C LEU A 72 8.51 -13.88 -4.46
N CYS A 73 7.31 -13.99 -3.88
CA CYS A 73 6.93 -13.22 -2.70
C CYS A 73 7.77 -13.62 -1.47
N GLN A 74 8.06 -14.90 -1.33
CA GLN A 74 8.82 -15.42 -0.20
C GLN A 74 10.31 -15.12 -0.34
N ALA A 75 10.86 -15.26 -1.56
CA ALA A 75 12.28 -15.10 -1.82
C ALA A 75 12.72 -13.63 -1.99
N ILE A 76 11.95 -12.83 -2.74
CA ILE A 76 12.32 -11.46 -3.13
C ILE A 76 11.46 -10.42 -2.41
N GLY A 77 10.19 -10.74 -2.14
CA GLY A 77 9.28 -9.86 -1.42
C GLY A 77 8.47 -8.96 -2.35
N SER A 78 8.69 -7.66 -2.30
CA SER A 78 7.82 -6.68 -2.97
C SER A 78 7.90 -6.74 -4.50
N VAL A 79 6.81 -6.35 -5.19
CA VAL A 79 6.80 -6.20 -6.66
C VAL A 79 7.91 -5.26 -7.14
N GLN A 80 8.22 -4.20 -6.38
CA GLN A 80 9.29 -3.28 -6.71
C GLN A 80 10.68 -3.95 -6.65
N ALA A 81 10.89 -4.85 -5.69
CA ALA A 81 12.13 -5.61 -5.60
C ALA A 81 12.25 -6.57 -6.80
N ILE A 82 11.18 -7.29 -7.14
CA ILE A 82 11.13 -8.17 -8.32
C ILE A 82 11.47 -7.41 -9.60
N ALA A 83 10.87 -6.23 -9.81
CA ALA A 83 11.13 -5.42 -11.00
C ALA A 83 12.60 -4.99 -11.16
N LYS A 84 13.36 -4.90 -10.06
CA LYS A 84 14.77 -4.52 -10.07
C LYS A 84 15.71 -5.73 -10.10
N THR A 85 15.23 -6.90 -9.70
CA THR A 85 16.04 -8.10 -9.54
C THR A 85 16.55 -8.59 -10.90
N SER A 86 17.80 -9.06 -10.94
CA SER A 86 18.38 -9.67 -12.15
C SER A 86 17.88 -11.09 -12.36
N LYS A 87 17.99 -11.61 -13.58
CA LYS A 87 17.60 -12.99 -13.89
C LYS A 87 18.36 -13.99 -13.01
N GLU A 88 19.66 -13.75 -12.83
CA GLU A 88 20.56 -14.62 -12.07
C GLU A 88 20.13 -14.68 -10.60
N GLN A 89 19.79 -13.53 -10.02
CA GLN A 89 19.28 -13.47 -8.65
C GLN A 89 17.91 -14.13 -8.49
N ILE A 90 17.03 -14.07 -9.49
CA ILE A 90 15.74 -14.79 -9.46
C ILE A 90 16.03 -16.31 -9.42
N LEU A 91 16.93 -16.81 -10.25
CA LEU A 91 17.28 -18.24 -10.30
C LEU A 91 18.03 -18.73 -9.06
N GLU A 92 18.79 -17.86 -8.39
CA GLU A 92 19.47 -18.20 -7.13
C GLU A 92 18.52 -18.24 -5.94
N SER A 93 17.49 -17.39 -5.94
CA SER A 93 16.59 -17.21 -4.80
C SER A 93 15.27 -17.97 -4.92
N THR A 94 14.91 -18.46 -6.11
CA THR A 94 13.64 -19.15 -6.37
C THR A 94 13.84 -20.44 -7.17
N ASP A 95 12.82 -21.28 -7.19
CA ASP A 95 12.74 -22.52 -7.99
C ASP A 95 12.14 -22.30 -9.40
N LEU A 96 12.04 -21.04 -9.84
CA LEU A 96 11.52 -20.71 -11.16
C LEU A 96 12.43 -21.24 -12.28
N SER A 97 11.83 -21.60 -13.41
CA SER A 97 12.59 -21.99 -14.60
C SER A 97 13.34 -20.81 -15.21
N THR A 98 14.41 -21.11 -15.96
CA THR A 98 15.20 -20.13 -16.71
C THR A 98 14.33 -19.25 -17.62
N ASP A 99 13.30 -19.82 -18.24
CA ASP A 99 12.40 -19.11 -19.14
C ASP A 99 11.51 -18.14 -18.36
N LYS A 100 10.94 -18.56 -17.22
CA LYS A 100 10.12 -17.68 -16.36
C LYS A 100 10.96 -16.53 -15.79
N ALA A 101 12.19 -16.80 -15.35
CA ALA A 101 13.10 -15.77 -14.87
C ALA A 101 13.49 -14.76 -15.98
N GLU A 102 13.72 -15.23 -17.21
CA GLU A 102 13.96 -14.37 -18.37
C GLU A 102 12.75 -13.48 -18.68
N ILE A 103 11.54 -14.06 -18.70
CA ILE A 103 10.30 -13.32 -18.97
C ILE A 103 10.12 -12.20 -17.94
N ILE A 104 10.29 -12.50 -16.65
CA ILE A 104 10.19 -11.48 -15.58
C ILE A 104 11.22 -10.37 -15.81
N SER A 105 12.47 -10.73 -16.07
CA SER A 105 13.54 -9.75 -16.27
C SER A 105 13.28 -8.85 -17.49
N ARG A 106 12.89 -9.45 -18.62
CA ARG A 106 12.53 -8.72 -19.85
C ARG A 106 11.31 -7.84 -19.65
N PHE A 107 10.27 -8.33 -19.00
CA PHE A 107 9.04 -7.56 -18.78
C PHE A 107 9.31 -6.23 -18.08
N PHE A 108 10.20 -6.18 -17.09
CA PHE A 108 10.48 -4.93 -16.38
C PHE A 108 11.57 -4.06 -17.03
N ARG A 109 12.37 -4.60 -17.96
CA ARG A 109 13.57 -3.93 -18.50
C ARG A 109 13.51 -3.64 -20.00
N ASP A 110 12.64 -4.32 -20.75
CA ASP A 110 12.50 -4.18 -22.19
C ASP A 110 11.15 -3.55 -22.55
N PRO A 111 11.14 -2.27 -23.00
CA PRO A 111 9.96 -1.57 -23.46
C PRO A 111 9.18 -2.23 -24.58
N SER A 112 9.88 -2.91 -25.48
CA SER A 112 9.26 -3.60 -26.61
C SER A 112 8.51 -4.84 -26.15
N PHE A 113 9.02 -5.51 -25.11
CA PHE A 113 8.45 -6.74 -24.59
C PHE A 113 7.18 -6.48 -23.77
N TYR A 114 7.19 -5.55 -22.80
CA TYR A 114 5.98 -5.31 -21.99
C TYR A 114 4.84 -4.63 -22.77
N SER A 115 5.16 -3.93 -23.86
CA SER A 115 4.17 -3.29 -24.74
C SER A 115 3.60 -4.25 -25.78
N SER A 116 4.16 -5.45 -25.89
CA SER A 116 3.68 -6.44 -26.85
C SER A 116 2.30 -6.99 -26.43
N PRO A 117 1.43 -7.35 -27.39
CA PRO A 117 0.16 -7.99 -27.08
C PRO A 117 0.41 -9.27 -26.28
N LYS A 118 -0.28 -9.42 -25.14
CA LYS A 118 -0.25 -10.67 -24.38
C LYS A 118 -0.97 -11.75 -25.19
N VAL A 119 -0.22 -12.51 -25.97
CA VAL A 119 -0.72 -13.72 -26.60
C VAL A 119 -0.70 -14.80 -25.53
N ASN A 120 -1.87 -15.12 -24.98
CA ASN A 120 -2.07 -16.20 -24.02
C ASN A 120 -2.10 -17.55 -24.72
#